data_AF-A0A964KTM8-F1
#
_entry.id   AF-A0A964KTM8-F1
#
_cell.length_a   1.000
_cell.length_b   1.000
_cell.length_c   1.000
_cell.angle_alpha   90.00
_cell.angle_beta   90.00
_cell.angle_gamma   90.00
#
_symmetry.space_group_name_H-M   'P 1'
#
loop_
_entity.id
_entity.type
_entity.pdbx_description
1 polymer ?
#
loop_
_entity_poly.entity_id
_entity_poly.type
_entity_poly.pdbx_seq_one_letter_code
_entity_poly.pdbx_strand_id
1 'polypeptide(L)'
;MGDVMPVWAILFAVVGVLGFLTLHDMLQPRYAIRRVYPLVGRLRYLVERVEPELRQYIITNDLEERPFNRSQRSWVYQNAKGVDSAVGLGTQRDPSAPGNFYFLPSPFPTLTEEAPEDPHPVVIGPNRPRPFLVRSRINIAPMSLGVLSAAAVHALPYVRCRCATRSSK
;
A
#
# COMPACT_ATOMS: atom_id res chain seq x y z
N MET A 1 51.06 -33.12 -0.60
CA MET A 1 50.58 -32.88 0.78
C MET A 1 50.56 -31.39 1.17
N GLY A 2 50.60 -30.43 0.22
CA GLY A 2 50.65 -28.99 0.52
C GLY A 2 49.32 -28.24 0.40
N ASP A 3 48.39 -28.74 -0.42
CA ASP A 3 47.15 -28.02 -0.78
C ASP A 3 45.95 -28.32 0.14
N VAL A 4 46.07 -29.28 1.06
CA VAL A 4 45.00 -29.64 2.00
C VAL A 4 44.88 -28.65 3.15
N MET A 5 46.00 -28.13 3.66
CA MET A 5 46.04 -27.14 4.75
C MET A 5 45.26 -25.85 4.46
N PRO A 6 45.37 -25.22 3.27
CA PRO A 6 44.59 -24.03 2.97
C PRO A 6 43.08 -24.32 2.84
N VAL A 7 42.69 -25.49 2.33
CA VAL A 7 41.27 -25.88 2.22
C VAL A 7 40.61 -26.02 3.59
N TRP A 8 41.29 -26.66 4.55
CA TRP A 8 40.79 -26.76 5.93
C TRP A 8 40.73 -25.40 6.62
N ALA A 9 41.73 -24.53 6.42
CA ALA A 9 41.71 -23.17 6.97
C ALA A 9 40.52 -22.35 6.44
N ILE A 10 40.22 -22.46 5.14
CA ILE A 10 39.03 -21.82 4.53
C ILE A 10 37.74 -22.41 5.13
N LEU A 11 37.67 -23.73 5.29
CA LEU A 11 36.49 -24.40 5.84
C LEU A 11 36.22 -23.96 7.30
N PHE A 12 37.26 -23.90 8.13
CA PHE A 12 37.15 -23.38 9.51
C PHE A 12 36.77 -21.90 9.55
N ALA A 13 37.30 -21.08 8.64
CA ALA A 13 36.91 -19.68 8.54
C ALA A 13 35.43 -19.53 8.18
N VAL A 14 34.93 -20.31 7.22
CA VAL A 14 33.51 -20.30 6.81
C VAL A 14 32.60 -20.74 7.96
N VAL A 15 32.95 -21.85 8.64
CA VAL A 15 32.19 -22.35 9.79
C VAL A 15 32.21 -21.35 10.95
N GLY A 16 33.35 -20.72 11.22
CA GLY A 16 33.49 -19.68 12.25
C GLY A 16 32.61 -18.47 11.97
N VAL A 17 32.60 -17.98 10.73
CA VAL A 17 31.73 -16.86 10.32
C VAL A 17 30.25 -17.23 10.42
N LEU A 18 29.85 -18.43 9.97
CA LEU A 18 28.48 -18.91 10.09
C LEU A 18 28.06 -19.05 11.55
N GLY A 19 28.92 -19.58 12.42
CA GLY A 19 28.68 -19.70 13.85
C GLY A 19 28.57 -18.35 14.56
N PHE A 20 29.39 -17.37 14.17
CA PHE A 20 29.27 -16.01 14.68
C PHE A 20 27.95 -15.36 14.26
N LEU A 21 27.56 -15.51 13.00
CA LEU A 21 26.29 -15.00 12.48
C LEU A 21 25.08 -15.64 13.15
N THR A 22 25.12 -16.95 13.42
CA THR A 22 24.02 -17.62 14.13
C THR A 22 23.90 -17.13 15.56
N LEU A 23 25.03 -16.99 16.28
CA LEU A 23 25.03 -16.47 17.64
C LEU A 23 24.49 -15.03 17.69
N HIS A 24 24.94 -14.18 16.76
CA HIS A 24 24.43 -12.81 16.63
C HIS A 24 22.92 -12.77 16.36
N ASP A 25 22.42 -13.62 15.47
CA ASP A 25 21.01 -13.66 15.10
C ASP A 25 20.11 -14.24 16.21
N MET A 26 20.63 -15.14 17.05
CA MET A 26 19.92 -15.64 18.24
C MET A 26 19.82 -14.60 19.36
N LEU A 27 20.83 -13.74 19.49
CA LEU A 27 20.89 -12.68 20.49
C LEU A 27 20.09 -11.43 20.09
N GLN A 28 19.82 -11.22 18.80
CA GLN A 28 19.10 -10.05 18.32
C GLN A 28 17.58 -10.14 18.62
N PRO A 29 16.97 -9.21 19.38
CA PRO A 29 15.55 -9.27 19.75
C PRO A 29 14.59 -8.74 18.67
N ARG A 30 15.10 -8.09 17.62
CA ARG A 30 14.28 -7.32 16.65
C ARG A 30 13.51 -8.16 15.63
N TYR A 31 13.98 -9.37 15.31
CA TYR A 31 13.39 -10.21 14.24
C TYR A 31 13.11 -11.62 14.76
N ALA A 32 11.86 -11.91 15.09
CA ALA A 32 11.44 -13.21 15.65
C ALA A 32 11.85 -14.40 14.76
N ILE A 33 11.77 -14.25 13.44
CA ILE A 33 12.09 -15.33 12.47
C ILE A 33 13.59 -15.64 12.45
N ARG A 34 14.48 -14.64 12.56
CA ARG A 34 15.94 -14.86 12.62
C ARG A 34 16.37 -15.50 13.95
N ARG A 35 15.60 -15.28 15.01
CA ARG A 35 15.87 -15.89 16.31
C ARG A 35 15.54 -17.38 16.34
N VAL A 36 14.44 -17.80 15.70
CA VAL A 36 14.04 -19.21 15.62
C VAL A 36 14.82 -19.96 14.54
N TYR A 37 15.14 -19.29 13.43
CA TYR A 37 15.87 -19.87 12.29
C TYR A 37 16.95 -18.91 11.78
N PRO A 38 18.15 -18.85 12.40
CA PRO A 38 19.16 -17.81 12.13
C PRO A 38 19.69 -17.81 10.68
N LEU A 39 20.03 -18.97 10.13
CA LEU A 39 20.55 -19.05 8.75
C LEU A 39 19.43 -18.96 7.71
N VAL A 40 18.36 -19.74 7.90
CA VAL A 40 17.23 -19.79 6.96
C VAL A 40 16.47 -18.47 6.92
N GLY A 41 16.33 -17.81 8.07
CA GLY A 41 15.73 -16.47 8.15
C GLY A 41 16.53 -15.43 7.38
N ARG A 42 17.86 -15.48 7.45
CA ARG A 42 18.74 -14.56 6.70
C ARG A 42 18.65 -14.79 5.19
N LEU A 43 18.60 -16.05 4.76
CA LEU A 43 18.37 -16.41 3.36
C LEU A 43 16.98 -15.94 2.89
N ARG A 44 15.93 -16.12 3.70
CA ARG A 44 14.59 -15.63 3.38
C ARG A 44 14.57 -14.13 3.11
N TYR A 45 15.17 -13.32 3.99
CA TYR A 45 15.21 -11.87 3.79
C TYR A 45 16.11 -11.43 2.63
N LEU A 46 17.17 -12.19 2.33
CA LEU A 46 17.98 -11.98 1.13
C LEU A 46 17.14 -12.23 -0.14
N VAL A 47 16.41 -13.35 -0.18
CA VAL A 47 15.53 -13.69 -1.29
C VAL A 47 14.39 -12.67 -1.41
N GLU A 48 13.78 -12.23 -0.30
CA GLU A 48 12.74 -11.21 -0.28
C GLU A 48 13.22 -9.85 -0.84
N ARG A 49 14.52 -9.54 -0.68
CA ARG A 49 15.12 -8.33 -1.25
C ARG A 49 15.34 -8.42 -2.76
N VAL A 50 15.67 -9.60 -3.28
CA VAL A 50 15.93 -9.87 -4.71
C VAL A 50 14.63 -10.27 -5.45
N GLU A 51 13.60 -10.64 -4.69
CA GLU A 51 12.25 -11.00 -5.16
C GLU A 51 11.60 -9.98 -6.11
N PRO A 52 11.73 -8.64 -5.92
CA PRO A 52 11.12 -7.66 -6.82
C PRO A 52 11.74 -7.71 -8.22
N GLU A 53 13.06 -7.88 -8.29
CA GLU A 53 13.84 -7.87 -9.53
C GLU A 53 13.63 -9.17 -10.32
N LEU A 54 13.59 -10.32 -9.62
CA LEU A 54 13.32 -11.62 -10.24
C LEU A 54 11.89 -11.75 -10.79
N ARG A 55 10.93 -11.01 -10.22
CA ARG A 55 9.53 -11.08 -10.64
C ARG A 55 9.27 -10.51 -12.02
N GLN A 56 10.05 -9.52 -12.44
CA GLN A 56 9.95 -8.95 -13.79
C GLN A 56 10.24 -10.00 -14.88
N TYR A 57 10.93 -11.09 -14.54
CA TYR A 57 11.41 -12.07 -15.49
C TYR A 57 10.77 -13.46 -15.37
N ILE A 58 10.18 -13.84 -14.22
CA ILE A 58 9.81 -15.25 -13.97
C ILE A 58 8.37 -15.46 -13.46
N ILE A 59 7.69 -14.49 -12.81
CA ILE A 59 6.44 -14.80 -12.05
C ILE A 59 5.30 -13.81 -12.33
N THR A 60 4.16 -14.40 -12.69
CA THR A 60 2.77 -13.96 -12.86
C THR A 60 2.28 -12.75 -12.04
N ASN A 61 1.29 -12.06 -12.63
CA ASN A 61 0.50 -10.92 -12.15
C ASN A 61 0.09 -10.98 -10.66
N ASP A 62 0.30 -9.88 -9.90
CA ASP A 62 0.03 -9.76 -8.45
C ASP A 62 -1.46 -9.96 -8.05
N LEU A 63 -2.34 -10.03 -9.04
CA LEU A 63 -3.80 -10.14 -8.89
C LEU A 63 -4.37 -11.55 -9.00
N GLU A 64 -3.55 -12.56 -9.36
CA GLU A 64 -4.05 -13.91 -9.68
C GLU A 64 -4.13 -14.86 -8.47
N GLU A 65 -3.53 -14.51 -7.34
CA GLU A 65 -3.57 -15.32 -6.11
C GLU A 65 -4.95 -15.26 -5.43
N ARG A 66 -5.58 -16.42 -5.14
CA ARG A 66 -6.84 -16.55 -4.37
C ARG A 66 -6.60 -17.27 -3.03
N PRO A 67 -7.32 -16.96 -1.94
CA PRO A 67 -8.48 -16.06 -1.81
C PRO A 67 -8.13 -14.57 -1.59
N PHE A 68 -6.87 -14.26 -1.23
CA PHE A 68 -6.41 -12.89 -1.03
C PHE A 68 -5.24 -12.59 -1.96
N ASN A 69 -5.35 -11.48 -2.69
CA ASN A 69 -4.34 -11.07 -3.64
C ASN A 69 -3.08 -10.63 -2.89
N ARG A 70 -1.93 -10.76 -3.54
CA ARG A 70 -0.64 -10.40 -2.95
C ARG A 70 -0.58 -8.95 -2.51
N SER A 71 -1.09 -8.04 -3.34
CA SER A 71 -1.17 -6.60 -3.04
C SER A 71 -2.00 -6.31 -1.78
N GLN A 72 -3.03 -7.11 -1.50
CA GLN A 72 -3.82 -6.97 -0.28
C GLN A 72 -3.01 -7.42 0.94
N ARG A 73 -2.30 -8.55 0.84
CA ARG A 73 -1.45 -9.06 1.92
C ARG A 73 -0.31 -8.10 2.26
N SER A 74 0.38 -7.57 1.24
CA SER A 74 1.47 -6.60 1.45
C SER A 74 0.96 -5.31 2.11
N TRP A 75 -0.20 -4.81 1.67
CA TRP A 75 -0.83 -3.65 2.28
C TRP A 75 -1.18 -3.90 3.75
N VAL A 76 -1.77 -5.05 4.11
CA VAL A 76 -2.05 -5.41 5.50
C VAL A 76 -0.76 -5.47 6.34
N TYR A 77 0.31 -6.07 5.81
CA TYR A 77 1.58 -6.17 6.54
C TYR A 77 2.28 -4.81 6.73
N GLN A 78 2.21 -3.91 5.75
CA GLN A 78 2.76 -2.56 5.87
C GLN A 78 2.00 -1.76 6.94
N ASN A 79 0.67 -1.80 6.88
CA ASN A 79 -0.20 -1.15 7.87
C ASN A 79 0.02 -1.71 9.29
N ALA A 80 0.11 -3.03 9.43
CA ALA A 80 0.35 -3.69 10.72
C ALA A 80 1.72 -3.31 11.33
N LYS A 81 2.72 -3.00 10.49
CA LYS A 81 4.04 -2.54 10.92
C LYS A 81 4.12 -1.01 11.11
N GLY A 82 3.04 -0.28 10.84
CA GLY A 82 3.01 1.19 10.89
C GLY A 82 3.92 1.85 9.83
N VAL A 83 4.22 1.14 8.75
CA VAL A 83 5.02 1.64 7.63
C VAL A 83 4.07 2.23 6.60
N ASP A 84 4.50 3.28 5.89
CA ASP A 84 3.71 3.88 4.82
C ASP A 84 3.28 2.82 3.80
N SER A 85 1.96 2.71 3.62
CA SER A 85 1.32 1.78 2.70
C SER A 85 0.80 2.47 1.45
N ALA A 86 1.20 3.72 1.20
CA ALA A 86 0.85 4.44 0.00
C ALA A 86 1.50 3.78 -1.23
N VAL A 87 0.66 3.31 -2.15
CA VAL A 87 1.08 2.80 -3.46
C VAL A 87 0.81 3.89 -4.50
N GLY A 88 1.68 3.97 -5.51
CA GLY A 88 1.54 4.93 -6.61
C GLY A 88 0.16 4.85 -7.29
N LEU A 89 -0.30 5.99 -7.79
CA LEU A 89 -1.58 6.10 -8.51
C LEU A 89 -1.51 5.34 -9.83
N GLY A 90 -2.25 4.24 -9.92
CA GLY A 90 -2.41 3.43 -11.13
C GLY A 90 -3.25 2.19 -10.86
N THR A 91 -4.14 1.84 -11.78
CA THR A 91 -4.85 0.55 -11.71
C THR A 91 -3.99 -0.53 -12.38
N GLN A 92 -3.74 -1.62 -11.66
CA GLN A 92 -3.20 -2.84 -12.27
C GLN A 92 -4.31 -3.78 -12.78
N ARG A 93 -5.58 -3.44 -12.50
CA ARG A 93 -6.74 -4.21 -12.96
C ARG A 93 -7.05 -3.88 -14.41
N ASP A 94 -7.39 -4.91 -15.18
CA ASP A 94 -7.85 -4.78 -16.56
C ASP A 94 -9.20 -4.02 -16.62
N PRO A 95 -9.25 -2.80 -17.19
CA PRO A 95 -10.48 -2.02 -17.27
C PRO A 95 -11.57 -2.67 -18.14
N SER A 96 -11.19 -3.58 -19.04
CA SER A 96 -12.11 -4.26 -19.96
C SER A 96 -12.72 -5.53 -19.37
N ALA A 97 -12.19 -6.03 -18.25
CA ALA A 97 -12.66 -7.26 -17.66
C ALA A 97 -14.08 -7.12 -17.07
N PRO A 98 -14.99 -8.08 -17.34
CA PRO A 98 -16.36 -8.03 -16.83
C PRO A 98 -16.39 -8.08 -15.30
N GLY A 99 -17.22 -7.22 -14.70
CA GLY A 99 -17.33 -7.07 -13.24
C GLY A 99 -16.45 -5.96 -12.64
N ASN A 100 -15.60 -5.31 -13.43
CA ASN A 100 -14.91 -4.10 -13.00
C ASN A 100 -15.79 -2.86 -13.16
N PHE A 101 -15.83 -2.04 -12.11
CA PHE A 101 -16.56 -0.76 -12.09
C PHE A 101 -15.58 0.39 -12.25
N TYR A 102 -15.94 1.36 -13.09
CA TYR A 102 -15.26 2.64 -13.19
C TYR A 102 -16.27 3.77 -13.03
N PHE A 103 -15.87 4.79 -12.27
CA PHE A 103 -16.66 6.01 -12.13
C PHE A 103 -16.16 7.01 -13.16
N LEU A 104 -17.00 7.31 -14.14
CA LEU A 104 -16.72 8.37 -15.10
C LEU A 104 -17.15 9.71 -14.48
N PRO A 105 -16.28 10.72 -14.44
CA PRO A 105 -16.71 12.06 -14.09
C PRO A 105 -17.73 12.55 -15.13
N SER A 106 -18.84 13.13 -14.67
CA SER A 106 -19.77 13.80 -15.59
C SER A 106 -19.07 15.05 -16.17
N PRO A 107 -18.96 15.19 -17.50
CA PRO A 107 -18.36 16.37 -18.11
C PRO A 107 -19.19 17.64 -17.84
N PHE A 108 -20.48 17.48 -17.59
CA PHE A 108 -21.40 18.54 -17.21
C PHE A 108 -22.01 18.19 -15.85
N PRO A 109 -21.53 18.81 -14.75
CA PRO A 109 -22.14 18.59 -13.45
C PRO A 109 -23.57 19.15 -13.48
N THR A 110 -24.49 18.44 -12.84
CA THR A 110 -25.84 18.96 -12.61
C THR A 110 -25.75 20.29 -11.85
N LEU A 111 -26.55 21.25 -12.28
CA LEU A 111 -26.65 22.52 -11.57
C LEU A 111 -27.24 22.27 -10.19
N THR A 112 -26.84 23.06 -9.20
CA THR A 112 -27.29 22.92 -7.80
C THR A 112 -28.82 22.93 -7.66
N GLU A 113 -29.52 23.55 -8.62
CA GLU A 113 -30.98 23.63 -8.70
C GLU A 113 -31.64 22.31 -9.16
N GLU A 114 -30.90 21.48 -9.90
CA GLU A 114 -31.36 20.20 -10.45
C GLU A 114 -30.84 19.00 -9.65
N ALA A 115 -29.89 19.20 -8.74
CA ALA A 115 -29.35 18.18 -7.87
C ALA A 115 -30.26 18.03 -6.63
N PRO A 116 -31.05 16.95 -6.50
CA PRO A 116 -31.86 16.74 -5.31
C PRO A 116 -30.96 16.66 -4.06
N GLU A 117 -31.35 17.34 -2.99
CA GLU A 117 -30.71 17.16 -1.69
C GLU A 117 -30.83 15.69 -1.27
N ASP A 118 -29.72 15.12 -0.78
CA ASP A 118 -29.67 13.71 -0.37
C ASP A 118 -30.80 13.45 0.65
N PRO A 119 -31.78 12.57 0.37
CA PRO A 119 -32.95 12.38 1.24
C PRO A 119 -32.57 11.78 2.61
N HIS A 120 -31.35 11.27 2.75
CA HIS A 120 -30.79 10.72 3.98
C HIS A 120 -29.35 11.21 4.19
N PRO A 121 -29.16 12.42 4.76
CA PRO A 121 -27.83 12.96 5.05
C PRO A 121 -27.15 12.16 6.16
N VAL A 122 -25.90 11.77 5.94
CA VAL A 122 -25.10 11.08 6.95
C VAL A 122 -24.63 12.10 7.98
N VAL A 123 -24.95 11.87 9.26
CA VAL A 123 -24.52 12.76 10.36
C VAL A 123 -23.34 12.13 11.08
N ILE A 124 -22.19 12.79 11.01
CA ILE A 124 -21.01 12.38 11.78
C ILE A 124 -21.06 13.04 13.16
N GLY A 125 -21.05 12.21 14.20
CA GLY A 125 -21.06 12.66 15.59
C GLY A 125 -22.38 13.30 15.99
N PRO A 126 -23.52 12.57 15.96
CA PRO A 126 -24.83 13.11 16.30
C PRO A 126 -24.90 13.68 17.73
N ASN A 127 -24.09 13.15 18.65
CA ASN A 127 -24.06 13.57 20.06
C ASN A 127 -23.02 14.68 20.35
N ARG A 128 -22.44 15.33 19.33
CA ARG A 128 -21.49 16.44 19.52
C ARG A 128 -22.21 17.79 19.49
N PRO A 129 -21.70 18.84 20.16
CA PRO A 129 -22.30 20.17 20.14
C PRO A 129 -22.45 20.78 18.74
N ARG A 130 -21.61 20.34 17.80
CA ARG A 130 -21.67 20.71 16.38
C ARG A 130 -21.58 19.44 15.54
N PRO A 131 -22.72 18.76 15.26
CA PRO A 131 -22.73 17.57 14.43
C PRO A 131 -22.36 17.93 12.98
N PHE A 132 -21.55 17.11 12.33
CA PHE A 132 -21.13 17.35 10.96
C PHE A 132 -22.09 16.65 9.99
N LEU A 133 -22.89 17.44 9.28
CA LEU A 133 -23.78 16.96 8.23
C LEU A 133 -22.98 16.74 6.94
N VAL A 134 -22.89 15.49 6.51
CA VAL A 134 -22.24 15.13 5.26
C VAL A 134 -23.17 15.50 4.10
N ARG A 135 -22.74 16.46 3.28
CA ARG A 135 -23.49 16.93 2.10
C ARG A 135 -23.39 15.99 0.88
N SER A 136 -22.35 15.16 0.81
CA SER A 136 -22.14 14.18 -0.25
C SER A 136 -21.43 12.97 0.33
N ARG A 137 -21.90 11.76 0.00
CA ARG A 137 -21.26 10.50 0.39
C ARG A 137 -19.92 10.28 -0.31
N ILE A 138 -19.71 10.96 -1.45
CA ILE A 138 -18.48 10.90 -2.24
C ILE A 138 -17.72 12.21 -2.05
N ASN A 139 -16.49 12.11 -1.56
CA ASN A 139 -15.62 13.26 -1.35
C ASN A 139 -14.33 13.13 -2.17
N ILE A 140 -13.72 14.27 -2.46
CA ILE A 140 -12.43 14.35 -3.14
C ILE A 140 -11.34 14.15 -2.08
N ALA A 141 -10.53 13.12 -2.26
CA ALA A 141 -9.35 12.87 -1.42
C ALA A 141 -8.29 13.98 -1.64
N PRO A 142 -7.48 14.33 -0.61
CA PRO A 142 -6.37 15.25 -0.80
C PRO A 142 -5.37 14.62 -1.79
N MET A 143 -5.11 15.31 -2.89
CA MET A 143 -4.13 14.91 -3.89
C MET A 143 -2.88 15.80 -3.75
N SER A 144 -1.68 15.21 -3.87
CA SER A 144 -0.44 15.96 -3.72
C SER A 144 -0.23 16.95 -4.87
N LEU A 145 0.38 18.11 -4.55
CA LEU A 145 0.59 19.22 -5.47
C LEU A 145 1.57 18.91 -6.62
N GLY A 146 2.20 17.72 -6.61
CA GLY A 146 3.09 17.26 -7.67
C GLY A 146 2.46 16.30 -8.67
N VAL A 147 1.28 15.73 -8.38
CA VAL A 147 0.59 14.77 -9.27
C VAL A 147 -0.42 15.47 -10.18
N LEU A 148 -0.93 16.62 -9.76
CA LEU A 148 -1.88 17.44 -10.52
C LEU A 148 -1.27 18.76 -10.91
N SER A 149 -1.69 19.31 -12.05
CA SER A 149 -1.34 20.68 -12.42
C SER A 149 -1.90 21.68 -11.41
N ALA A 150 -1.23 22.83 -11.25
CA ALA A 150 -1.71 23.90 -10.38
C ALA A 150 -3.16 24.32 -10.70
N ALA A 151 -3.52 24.35 -12.00
CA ALA A 151 -4.87 24.62 -12.45
C ALA A 151 -5.89 23.58 -11.94
N ALA A 152 -5.54 22.30 -11.97
CA ALA A 152 -6.40 21.24 -11.44
C ALA A 152 -6.57 21.35 -9.92
N VAL A 153 -5.50 21.65 -9.18
CA VAL A 153 -5.57 21.88 -7.72
C VAL A 153 -6.50 23.04 -7.37
N HIS A 154 -6.46 24.13 -8.13
CA HIS A 154 -7.38 25.26 -7.95
C HIS A 154 -8.84 24.96 -8.35
N ALA A 155 -9.06 24.05 -9.30
CA ALA A 155 -10.40 23.68 -9.76
C ALA A 155 -11.12 22.70 -8.80
N LEU A 156 -10.39 21.84 -8.09
CA LEU A 156 -10.97 20.82 -7.18
C LEU A 156 -11.89 21.38 -6.08
N PRO A 157 -11.52 22.47 -5.36
CA PRO A 157 -12.42 23.09 -4.39
C PRO A 157 -13.72 23.59 -5.04
N TYR A 158 -13.66 24.02 -6.29
CA TYR A 158 -14.81 24.53 -7.02
C TYR A 158 -15.77 23.40 -7.42
N VAL A 159 -15.23 22.24 -7.82
CA VAL A 159 -16.03 21.01 -8.02
C VAL A 159 -16.66 20.57 -6.70
N ARG A 160 -15.90 20.59 -5.60
CA ARG A 160 -16.40 20.24 -4.26
C ARG A 160 -17.52 21.17 -3.77
N CYS A 161 -17.39 22.48 -3.94
CA CYS A 161 -18.43 23.44 -3.56
C CYS A 161 -19.67 23.40 -4.46
N ARG A 162 -19.59 22.83 -5.67
CA ARG A 162 -20.76 22.63 -6.53
C ARG A 162 -21.48 21.32 -6.24
N CYS A 163 -20.77 20.25 -5.90
CA CYS A 163 -21.40 19.01 -5.42
C CYS A 163 -21.86 19.08 -3.96
N ALA A 164 -21.25 19.93 -3.13
CA ALA A 164 -21.68 20.19 -1.77
C ALA A 164 -22.47 21.49 -1.75
N THR A 165 -23.79 21.38 -1.81
CA THR A 165 -24.76 22.49 -1.76
C THR A 165 -24.31 23.57 -0.77
N ARG A 166 -24.24 24.83 -1.20
CA ARG A 166 -24.16 25.97 -0.28
C ARG A 166 -25.59 26.25 0.16
N SER A 167 -26.01 25.72 1.31
CA SER A 167 -27.26 26.16 1.92
C SER A 167 -27.07 27.62 2.32
N SER A 168 -27.59 28.51 1.48
CA SER A 168 -27.80 29.91 1.80
C SER A 168 -29.05 30.00 2.66
N LYS A 169 -28.86 29.98 3.97
CA LYS A 169 -29.67 30.74 4.93
C LYS A 169 -28.72 31.39 5.92
#